data_AF-A0AA35CKE6-F1
#
_entry.id   AF-A0AA35CKE6-F1
#
_cell.length_a   1.000
_cell.length_b   1.000
_cell.length_c   1.000
_cell.angle_alpha   90.00
_cell.angle_beta   90.00
_cell.angle_gamma   90.00
#
_symmetry.space_group_name_H-M   'P 1'
#
loop_
_entity.id
_entity.type
_entity.pdbx_description
1 polymer ?
#
loop_
_entity_poly.entity_id
_entity_poly.type
_entity_poly.pdbx_seq_one_letter_code
_entity_poly.pdbx_strand_id
1 'polypeptide(L)' 'MPKFAPELLPHEVRDLFKYEIATELGLTGQILEQGWPEATSRDCGRIGGRIGGPMVRVLVRRAEEALAGRGPSPGR' A
#
# COMPACT_ATOMS: atom_id res chain seq x y z
N MET A 1 20.59 8.10 1.23
CA MET A 1 19.60 8.39 0.17
C MET A 1 18.49 9.24 0.76
N PRO A 2 18.08 10.36 0.15
CA PRO A 2 16.97 11.14 0.67
C PRO A 2 15.72 10.27 0.64
N LYS A 3 14.99 10.17 1.75
CA LYS A 3 13.64 9.60 1.76
C LYS A 3 12.74 10.60 1.03
N PHE A 4 12.67 10.49 -0.30
CA PHE A 4 11.78 11.27 -1.15
C PHE A 4 10.34 10.81 -0.93
N ALA A 5 9.78 11.21 0.20
CA ALA A 5 8.37 11.29 0.59
C ALA A 5 8.25 10.95 2.09
N PRO A 6 7.60 11.78 2.91
CA PRO A 6 7.04 11.29 4.16
C PRO A 6 6.10 10.12 3.84
N GLU A 7 6.03 9.14 4.75
CA GLU A 7 5.21 7.94 4.55
C GLU A 7 3.74 8.35 4.32
N LEU A 8 3.27 8.26 3.06
CA LEU A 8 1.97 8.80 2.62
C LEU A 8 0.77 8.08 3.27
N LEU A 9 0.99 6.84 3.69
CA LEU A 9 0.05 6.04 4.46
C LEU A 9 0.77 5.54 5.72
N PRO A 10 0.10 5.52 6.88
CA PRO A 10 0.60 4.79 8.03
C PRO A 10 0.91 3.33 7.69
N HIS A 11 1.96 2.79 8.32
CA HIS A 11 2.42 1.42 8.08
C HIS A 11 1.29 0.38 8.20
N GLU A 12 0.48 0.48 9.26
CA GLU A 12 -0.65 -0.42 9.52
C GLU A 12 -1.71 -0.36 8.41
N VAL A 13 -2.06 0.85 7.96
CA VAL A 13 -3.04 1.05 6.88
C VAL A 13 -2.52 0.44 5.57
N ARG A 14 -1.24 0.67 5.25
CA ARG A 14 -0.61 0.11 4.06
C ARG A 14 -0.60 -1.42 4.12
N ASP A 15 -0.30 -2.01 5.27
CA ASP A 15 -0.24 -3.46 5.42
C ASP A 15 -1.62 -4.10 5.37
N LEU A 16 -2.63 -3.52 6.04
CA LEU A 16 -4.02 -3.97 5.92
C LEU A 16 -4.49 -3.97 4.47
N PHE A 17 -4.16 -2.91 3.72
CA PHE A 17 -4.51 -2.81 2.30
C PHE A 17 -3.88 -3.94 1.47
N LYS A 18 -2.62 -4.32 1.74
CA LYS A 18 -1.99 -5.47 1.06
C LYS A 18 -2.77 -6.77 1.32
N TYR A 19 -3.22 -7.00 2.56
CA TYR A 19 -3.98 -8.19 2.93
C TYR A 19 -5.41 -8.19 2.37
N GLU A 20 -6.05 -7.03 2.28
CA GLU A 20 -7.35 -6.87 1.63
C GLU A 20 -7.28 -7.30 0.17
N ILE A 21 -6.33 -6.74 -0.60
CA ILE A 21 -6.14 -7.12 -2.01
C ILE A 21 -5.69 -8.57 -2.16
N ALA A 22 -4.82 -9.07 -1.28
CA ALA A 22 -4.45 -10.49 -1.28
C ALA A 22 -5.67 -11.40 -1.09
N THR A 23 -6.64 -10.96 -0.28
CA THR A 23 -7.87 -11.72 -0.02
C THR A 23 -8.76 -11.73 -1.25
N GLU A 24 -8.95 -10.58 -1.91
CA GLU A 24 -9.68 -10.49 -3.18
C GLU A 24 -9.07 -11.36 -4.29
N LEU A 25 -7.74 -11.51 -4.27
CA LEU A 25 -7.00 -12.32 -5.24
C LEU A 25 -6.90 -13.81 -4.86
N GLY A 26 -7.38 -14.21 -3.68
CA GLY A 26 -7.27 -15.58 -3.18
C GLY A 26 -5.84 -16.00 -2.77
N LEU A 27 -4.95 -15.03 -2.52
CA LEU A 27 -3.53 -15.25 -2.19
C LEU A 27 -3.25 -15.23 -0.68
N THR A 28 -4.22 -14.80 0.13
CA THR A 28 -4.04 -14.66 1.59
C THR A 28 -3.61 -15.96 2.27
N GLY A 29 -4.14 -17.12 1.88
CA GLY A 29 -3.74 -18.41 2.45
C GLY A 29 -2.24 -18.67 2.29
N GLN A 30 -1.73 -18.57 1.05
CA GLN A 30 -0.30 -18.72 0.76
C GLN A 30 0.54 -17.73 1.57
N ILE A 31 0.13 -16.46 1.65
CA ILE A 31 0.89 -15.42 2.36
C ILE A 31 0.90 -15.67 3.87
N LEU A 32 -0.19 -16.15 4.46
CA LEU A 32 -0.24 -16.45 5.89
C LEU A 32 0.55 -17.71 6.24
N GLU A 33 0.58 -18.70 5.35
CA GLU A 33 1.28 -19.97 5.58
C GLU A 33 2.78 -19.88 5.30
N GLN A 34 3.17 -19.22 4.21
CA GLN A 34 4.55 -19.23 3.69
C GLN A 34 5.25 -17.87 3.86
N GLY A 35 4.47 -16.81 4.11
CA GLY A 35 4.98 -15.45 4.23
C GLY A 35 5.13 -14.74 2.87
N TRP A 36 5.27 -13.42 2.96
CA TRP A 36 5.55 -12.55 1.81
C TRP A 36 6.83 -12.89 1.02
N PRO A 37 7.93 -13.39 1.63
CA PRO A 37 9.13 -13.74 0.87
C PRO A 37 8.92 -14.84 -0.17
N GLU A 38 7.96 -15.74 0.06
CA GLU A 38 7.65 -16.86 -0.83
C GLU A 38 6.59 -16.49 -1.90
N ALA A 39 6.01 -15.29 -1.83
CA ALA A 39 5.09 -14.80 -2.84
C ALA A 39 5.86 -14.44 -4.13
N THR A 40 5.40 -14.95 -5.27
CA THR A 40 6.07 -14.68 -6.55
C THR A 40 6.05 -13.19 -6.88
N SER A 41 7.03 -12.69 -7.62
CA SER A 41 7.02 -11.29 -8.09
C SER A 41 5.77 -10.94 -8.89
N ARG A 42 5.16 -11.92 -9.56
CA ARG A 42 3.88 -11.77 -10.27
C ARG A 42 2.74 -11.52 -9.29
N ASP A 43 2.66 -12.29 -8.21
CA ASP A 43 1.60 -12.16 -7.20
C ASP A 43 1.77 -10.89 -6.37
N CYS A 44 3.01 -10.58 -5.97
CA CYS A 44 3.36 -9.30 -5.35
C CYS A 44 2.96 -8.11 -6.25
N GLY A 45 3.21 -8.20 -7.57
CA GLY A 45 2.79 -7.18 -8.53
C GLY A 45 1.27 -7.07 -8.68
N ARG A 46 0.53 -8.18 -8.56
CA ARG A 46 -0.94 -8.16 -8.55
C ARG A 46 -1.48 -7.51 -7.28
N ILE A 47 -0.88 -7.79 -6.12
CA ILE A 47 -1.25 -7.22 -4.82
C ILE A 47 -0.92 -5.73 -4.74
N GLY A 48 0.26 -5.32 -5.22
CA GLY A 48 0.61 -3.91 -5.38
C GLY A 48 -0.24 -3.17 -6.41
N GLY A 49 -0.96 -3.93 -7.26
CA GLY A 49 -1.77 -3.43 -8.36
C GLY A 49 -0.95 -3.12 -9.61
N ARG A 50 -1.64 -2.99 -10.76
CA ARG A 50 -1.04 -2.39 -11.96
C ARG A 50 -0.64 -0.96 -11.66
N ILE A 51 0.19 -0.34 -12.49
CA ILE A 51 0.44 1.11 -12.42
C ILE A 51 -0.93 1.82 -12.41
N GLY A 52 -1.24 2.56 -11.34
CA GLY A 52 -2.56 3.16 -11.11
C GLY A 52 -3.63 2.22 -10.53
N GLY A 53 -3.25 1.14 -9.86
CA GLY A 53 -4.13 0.25 -9.09
C GLY A 53 -4.72 0.92 -7.84
N PRO A 54 -5.61 0.24 -7.09
CA PRO A 54 -6.33 0.82 -5.96
C PRO A 54 -5.42 1.49 -4.93
N MET A 55 -4.33 0.82 -4.53
CA MET A 55 -3.35 1.38 -3.60
C MET A 55 -2.65 2.62 -4.16
N VAL A 56 -2.23 2.58 -5.43
CA VAL A 56 -1.58 3.71 -6.10
C VAL A 56 -2.53 4.91 -6.20
N ARG A 57 -3.81 4.70 -6.50
CA ARG A 57 -4.82 5.78 -6.53
C ARG A 57 -4.99 6.44 -5.17
N VAL A 58 -5.04 5.64 -4.10
CA VAL A 58 -5.10 6.14 -2.73
C VAL A 58 -3.84 6.94 -2.40
N LEU A 59 -2.66 6.43 -2.76
CA LEU A 59 -1.38 7.11 -2.53
C LEU A 59 -1.28 8.43 -3.30
N VAL A 60 -1.67 8.46 -4.58
CA VAL A 60 -1.70 9.67 -5.41
C VAL A 60 -2.62 10.71 -4.80
N ARG A 61 -3.86 10.33 -4.45
CA ARG A 61 -4.80 11.24 -3.79
C ARG A 61 -4.24 11.81 -2.48
N ARG A 62 -3.60 10.97 -1.65
CA ARG A 62 -2.99 11.43 -0.39
C ARG A 62 -1.81 12.37 -0.63
N ALA A 63 -1.02 12.13 -1.66
CA ALA A 63 0.05 13.02 -2.07
C ALA A 63 -0.50 14.38 -2.55
N GLU A 64 -1.57 14.38 -3.35
CA GLU A 64 -2.26 15.60 -3.78
C GLU A 64 -2.82 16.39 -2.58
N GLU A 65 -3.47 15.72 -1.63
CA GLU A 65 -3.99 16.33 -0.39
C GLU A 65 -2.87 16.94 0.47
N ALA A 66 -1.73 16.25 0.58
CA ALA A 66 -0.55 16.74 1.31
C ALA A 66 0.07 17.97 0.62
N LEU A 67 0.17 17.98 -0.71
CA LEU A 67 0.70 19.11 -1.48
C LEU A 67 -0.26 20.30 -1.49
N ALA A 68 -1.57 20.07 -1.44
CA ALA A 68 -2.60 21.11 -1.35
C ALA A 68 -2.68 21.79 0.03
N GLY A 69 -1.78 21.47 0.97
CA GLY A 69 -1.78 22.04 2.32
C GLY A 69 -2.87 21.50 3.25
N ARG A 70 -3.56 20.42 2.85
CA ARG A 70 -4.51 19.66 3.69
C ARG A 70 -3.85 18.40 4.25
N GLY A 71 -2.58 18.51 4.63
CA GLY A 71 -1.89 17.43 5.33
C GLY A 71 -2.58 17.12 6.66
N PRO A 72 -2.45 15.88 7.19
CA PRO A 72 -2.93 15.59 8.53
C PRO A 72 -2.29 16.58 9.49
N SER A 73 -3.10 17.38 10.18
CA SER A 73 -2.61 18.23 11.26
C SER A 73 -1.85 17.33 12.23
N PRO A 74 -0.57 17.60 12.55
CA PRO A 74 0.05 16.96 13.68
C PRO A 74 -0.84 17.27 14.89
N GLY A 75 -1.10 16.25 15.70
CA GLY A 75 -2.07 16.24 16.78
C GLY A 75 -2.17 17.56 17.53
N ARG A 76 -3.42 17.98 17.74
CA ARG A 76 -3.77 18.92 18.79
C ARG A 76 -3.99 18.14 20.09
#